data_AF-A0A2G2CF15-F1
#
_entry.id   AF-A0A2G2CF15-F1
#
_cell.length_a   1.000
_cell.length_b   1.000
_cell.length_c   1.000
_cell.angle_alpha   90.00
_cell.angle_beta   90.00
_cell.angle_gamma   90.00
#
_symmetry.space_group_name_H-M   'P 1'
#
loop_
_entity.id
_entity.type
_entity.pdbx_description
1 polymer ?
#
loop_
_entity_poly.entity_id
_entity_poly.type
_entity_poly.pdbx_seq_one_letter_code
_entity_poly.pdbx_strand_id
1 'polypeptide(L)'
;MKNYLIAFTVLLFGEIAIAYFQFHPFIRGFVGDVLVILLLYSFLKIFIQNNNHKTAVFVLAFAYFVELLQLFGLPEKLNIKSEIMLIILGSVFDLWDLAAYTIGFFLILLIEKLSNKNEDIKNHSL
;
A
#
# COMPACT_ATOMS: atom_id res chain seq x y z
N MET A 1 -12.16 5.74 -13.55
CA MET A 1 -10.77 5.51 -14.02
C MET A 1 -9.86 6.72 -13.83
N LYS A 2 -10.19 7.91 -14.37
CA LYS A 2 -9.32 9.12 -14.26
C LYS A 2 -8.96 9.48 -12.80
N ASN A 3 -9.90 9.38 -11.86
CA ASN A 3 -9.65 9.73 -10.46
C ASN A 3 -8.62 8.81 -9.78
N TYR A 4 -8.59 7.52 -10.13
CA TYR A 4 -7.63 6.55 -9.55
C TYR A 4 -6.22 6.71 -10.15
N LEU A 5 -6.11 7.09 -11.43
CA LEU A 5 -4.83 7.43 -12.04
C LEU A 5 -4.18 8.65 -11.39
N ILE A 6 -4.99 9.68 -11.10
CA ILE A 6 -4.52 10.88 -10.37
C ILE A 6 -4.09 10.50 -8.95
N ALA A 7 -4.91 9.72 -8.23
CA ALA A 7 -4.57 9.24 -6.89
C ALA A 7 -3.26 8.45 -6.88
N PHE A 8 -3.10 7.49 -7.81
CA PHE A 8 -1.87 6.72 -7.96
C PHE A 8 -0.66 7.63 -8.19
N THR A 9 -0.78 8.59 -9.10
CA THR A 9 0.32 9.52 -9.42
C THR A 9 0.71 10.36 -8.20
N VAL A 10 -0.26 10.92 -7.49
CA VAL A 10 -0.01 11.73 -6.29
C VAL A 10 0.62 10.89 -5.18
N LEU A 11 0.14 9.67 -4.95
CA LEU A 11 0.70 8.75 -3.96
C LEU A 11 2.14 8.37 -4.32
N LEU A 12 2.43 8.10 -5.59
CA LEU A 12 3.77 7.76 -6.06
C LEU A 12 4.76 8.92 -5.87
N PHE A 13 4.36 10.16 -6.19
CA PHE A 13 5.19 11.32 -5.89
C PHE A 13 5.34 11.56 -4.37
N GLY A 14 4.32 11.25 -3.58
CA GLY A 14 4.38 11.30 -2.12
C GLY A 14 5.42 10.34 -1.54
N GLU A 15 5.41 9.08 -1.98
CA GLU A 15 6.42 8.05 -1.67
C GLU A 15 7.83 8.52 -2.01
N ILE A 16 8.04 9.00 -3.24
CA ILE A 16 9.35 9.50 -3.70
C ILE A 16 9.79 10.71 -2.86
N ALA A 17 8.88 11.62 -2.54
CA ALA A 17 9.16 12.76 -1.69
C ALA A 17 9.55 12.31 -0.27
N ILE A 18 8.82 11.38 0.34
CA ILE A 18 9.15 10.85 1.67
C ILE A 18 10.55 10.21 1.68
N ALA A 19 10.89 9.46 0.62
CA ALA A 19 12.21 8.88 0.46
C ALA A 19 13.32 9.94 0.26
N TYR A 20 13.03 11.01 -0.48
CA TYR A 20 14.01 12.05 -0.82
C TYR A 20 14.27 13.05 0.32
N PHE A 21 13.22 13.50 1.01
CA PHE A 21 13.31 14.58 2.00
C PHE A 21 13.94 14.14 3.34
N GLN A 22 14.47 12.92 3.43
CA GLN A 22 15.10 12.37 4.64
C GLN A 22 14.27 12.64 5.91
N PHE A 23 12.96 12.40 5.82
CA PHE A 23 12.09 12.46 6.99
C PHE A 23 12.57 11.46 8.06
N HIS A 24 12.11 11.66 9.30
CA HIS A 24 12.41 10.76 10.41
C HIS A 24 12.20 9.29 9.97
N PRO A 25 13.10 8.34 10.30
CA PRO A 25 13.04 6.96 9.81
C PRO A 25 11.68 6.29 10.01
N PHE A 26 11.00 6.65 11.10
CA PHE A 26 9.63 6.24 11.42
C PHE A 26 8.60 6.67 10.36
N ILE A 27 8.66 7.91 9.88
CA ILE A 27 7.76 8.41 8.83
C ILE A 27 8.08 7.70 7.52
N ARG A 28 9.37 7.51 7.24
CA ARG A 28 9.80 6.83 6.01
C ARG A 28 9.37 5.36 5.96
N GLY A 29 9.48 4.62 7.05
CA GLY A 29 8.99 3.24 7.15
C GLY A 29 7.47 3.24 7.27
N PHE A 30 6.96 3.39 8.50
CA PHE A 30 5.55 3.21 8.83
C PHE A 30 4.56 3.99 7.94
N VAL A 31 4.79 5.28 7.69
CA VAL A 31 3.86 6.07 6.85
C VAL A 31 4.01 5.71 5.38
N GLY A 32 5.23 5.40 4.92
CA GLY A 32 5.48 4.81 3.60
C GLY A 32 4.71 3.51 3.41
N ASP A 33 4.78 2.59 4.37
CA ASP A 33 4.10 1.28 4.30
C ASP A 33 2.58 1.41 4.18
N VAL A 34 1.98 2.35 4.92
CA VAL A 34 0.56 2.69 4.74
C VAL A 34 0.28 3.19 3.32
N LEU A 35 1.11 4.10 2.81
CA LEU A 35 0.97 4.69 1.47
C LEU A 35 1.16 3.66 0.35
N VAL A 36 2.07 2.70 0.50
CA VAL A 36 2.29 1.60 -0.44
C VAL A 36 1.01 0.78 -0.63
N ILE A 37 0.26 0.50 0.44
CA ILE A 37 -1.04 -0.20 0.34
C ILE A 37 -2.06 0.60 -0.47
N LEU A 38 -2.17 1.91 -0.21
CA LEU A 38 -3.04 2.80 -0.97
C LEU A 38 -2.64 2.90 -2.45
N LEU A 39 -1.33 2.89 -2.71
CA LEU A 39 -0.74 2.95 -4.05
C LEU A 39 -1.03 1.66 -4.82
N LEU A 40 -0.76 0.50 -4.23
CA LEU A 40 -1.05 -0.82 -4.82
C LEU A 40 -2.55 -0.99 -5.10
N TYR A 41 -3.40 -0.55 -4.18
CA TYR A 41 -4.84 -0.56 -4.39
C TYR A 41 -5.26 0.31 -5.57
N SER A 42 -4.77 1.56 -5.60
CA SER A 42 -5.06 2.50 -6.69
C SER A 42 -4.56 1.96 -8.03
N PHE A 43 -3.39 1.33 -8.05
CA PHE A 43 -2.81 0.70 -9.23
C PHE A 43 -3.69 -0.46 -9.73
N LEU A 44 -4.06 -1.40 -8.87
CA LEU A 44 -4.91 -2.52 -9.25
C LEU A 44 -6.30 -2.06 -9.70
N LYS A 45 -6.83 -0.97 -9.13
CA LYS A 45 -8.11 -0.38 -9.56
C LYS A 45 -8.08 0.21 -10.97
N ILE A 46 -6.91 0.51 -11.52
CA ILE A 46 -6.77 0.89 -12.94
C ILE A 46 -7.10 -0.30 -13.85
N PHE A 47 -6.67 -1.51 -13.46
CA PHE A 47 -6.88 -2.73 -14.24
C PHE A 47 -8.18 -3.48 -13.90
N ILE A 48 -8.58 -3.47 -12.62
CA ILE A 48 -9.70 -4.24 -12.09
C ILE A 48 -10.74 -3.29 -11.49
N GLN A 49 -11.79 -2.97 -12.25
CA GLN A 49 -12.85 -2.06 -11.81
C GLN A 49 -13.96 -2.70 -10.98
N ASN A 50 -14.13 -4.03 -11.05
CA ASN A 50 -15.41 -4.66 -10.73
C ASN A 50 -15.63 -5.04 -9.25
N ASN A 51 -14.60 -5.02 -8.39
CA ASN A 51 -14.79 -5.47 -7.00
C ASN A 51 -13.83 -4.83 -5.98
N ASN A 52 -14.28 -3.73 -5.39
CA ASN A 52 -13.48 -2.85 -4.53
C ASN A 52 -13.00 -3.57 -3.26
N HIS A 53 -13.87 -4.38 -2.64
CA HIS A 53 -13.54 -5.15 -1.44
C HIS A 53 -12.56 -6.28 -1.75
N LYS A 54 -12.76 -7.03 -2.84
CA LYS A 54 -11.84 -8.12 -3.21
C LYS A 54 -10.45 -7.58 -3.52
N THR A 55 -10.35 -6.46 -4.22
CA THR A 55 -9.05 -5.82 -4.51
C THR A 55 -8.36 -5.38 -3.22
N ALA A 56 -9.08 -4.77 -2.28
CA ALA A 56 -8.50 -4.34 -1.00
C ALA A 56 -7.96 -5.53 -0.19
N VAL A 57 -8.73 -6.62 -0.10
CA VAL A 57 -8.32 -7.85 0.60
C VAL A 57 -7.11 -8.49 -0.09
N PHE A 58 -7.08 -8.49 -1.42
CA PHE A 58 -5.94 -9.01 -2.18
C PHE A 58 -4.66 -8.22 -1.91
N VAL A 59 -4.73 -6.88 -1.88
CA VAL A 59 -3.57 -6.03 -1.57
C VAL A 59 -3.04 -6.32 -0.15
N LEU A 60 -3.93 -6.41 0.84
CA LEU A 60 -3.54 -6.72 2.21
C LEU A 60 -2.88 -8.11 2.30
N ALA A 61 -3.50 -9.12 1.68
CA ALA A 61 -2.97 -10.48 1.66
C ALA A 61 -1.62 -10.55 0.94
N PHE A 62 -1.45 -9.79 -0.15
CA PHE A 62 -0.19 -9.70 -0.87
C PHE A 62 0.91 -9.08 -0.02
N ALA A 63 0.63 -7.97 0.68
CA ALA A 63 1.59 -7.33 1.59
C ALA A 63 2.01 -8.27 2.73
N TYR A 64 1.05 -8.96 3.36
CA TYR A 64 1.35 -9.95 4.40
C TYR A 64 2.17 -11.11 3.86
N PHE A 65 1.90 -11.54 2.63
CA PHE A 65 2.67 -12.60 1.99
C PHE A 65 4.12 -12.18 1.75
N VAL A 66 4.36 -10.94 1.30
CA VAL A 66 5.72 -10.40 1.16
C VAL A 66 6.45 -10.40 2.51
N GLU A 67 5.79 -10.01 3.59
CA GLU A 67 6.41 -10.01 4.93
C GLU A 67 6.68 -11.40 5.48
N LEU A 68 5.77 -12.34 5.22
CA LEU A 68 6.01 -13.75 5.55
C LEU A 68 7.17 -14.32 4.75
N LEU A 69 7.35 -13.93 3.48
CA LEU A 69 8.51 -14.34 2.69
C LEU A 69 9.82 -13.81 3.31
N GLN A 70 9.83 -12.57 3.80
CA GLN A 70 10.98 -12.02 4.54
C GLN A 70 11.25 -12.81 5.83
N LEU A 71 10.20 -13.18 6.58
CA LEU A 71 10.30 -14.00 7.80
C LEU A 71 10.91 -15.39 7.53
N PHE A 72 10.65 -16.00 6.37
CA PHE A 72 11.27 -17.28 5.97
C PHE A 72 12.77 -17.17 5.61
N GLY A 73 13.36 -15.98 5.76
CA GLY A 73 14.79 -15.77 5.51
C GLY A 73 15.15 -15.88 4.04
N LEU A 74 14.22 -15.55 3.13
CA LEU A 74 14.49 -15.48 1.69
C LEU A 74 15.71 -14.59 1.35
N PRO A 75 15.92 -13.43 2.02
CA PRO A 75 17.12 -12.62 1.80
C PRO A 75 18.43 -13.34 2.21
N GLU A 76 18.41 -14.09 3.30
CA GLU A 76 19.57 -14.87 3.80
C GLU A 76 19.83 -16.12 2.94
N LYS A 77 18.78 -16.83 2.51
CA LYS A 77 18.90 -18.02 1.64
C LYS A 77 19.40 -17.69 0.23
N LEU A 78 19.14 -16.48 -0.26
CA LEU A 78 19.63 -16.03 -1.57
C LEU A 78 21.10 -15.58 -1.54
N ASN A 79 21.79 -15.64 -0.38
CA ASN A 79 23.21 -15.29 -0.24
C ASN A 79 23.54 -13.88 -0.74
N ILE A 80 22.58 -12.97 -0.61
CA ILE A 80 22.64 -11.61 -1.09
C ILE A 80 23.52 -10.81 -0.12
N LYS A 81 24.81 -10.66 -0.46
CA LYS A 81 25.76 -9.85 0.30
C LYS A 81 25.70 -8.35 0.00
N SER A 82 24.85 -7.93 -0.94
CA SER A 82 24.71 -6.51 -1.28
C SER A 82 23.76 -5.83 -0.30
N GLU A 83 24.29 -4.97 0.58
CA GLU A 83 23.53 -4.16 1.53
C GLU A 83 22.38 -3.40 0.84
N ILE A 84 22.61 -2.95 -0.39
CA ILE A 84 21.62 -2.23 -1.20
C ILE A 84 20.41 -3.12 -1.52
N MET A 85 20.64 -4.40 -1.81
CA MET A 85 19.55 -5.33 -2.13
C MET A 85 18.79 -5.77 -0.87
N LEU A 86 19.46 -5.84 0.30
CA LEU A 86 18.80 -6.04 1.60
C LEU A 86 17.95 -4.83 2.01
N ILE A 87 18.38 -3.61 1.69
CA ILE A 87 17.61 -2.38 1.92
C ILE A 87 16.39 -2.32 0.99
N ILE A 88 16.52 -2.78 -0.26
CA ILE A 88 15.43 -2.75 -1.25
C ILE A 88 14.42 -3.88 -1.04
N LEU A 89 14.85 -5.08 -0.63
CA LEU A 89 13.95 -6.23 -0.39
C LEU A 89 13.24 -6.17 0.97
N GLY A 90 13.70 -5.32 1.88
CA GLY A 90 13.38 -5.40 3.31
C GLY A 90 14.23 -6.48 3.98
N SER A 91 14.89 -6.09 5.07
CA SER A 91 15.90 -6.95 5.71
C SER A 91 15.36 -7.79 6.86
N VAL A 92 14.24 -7.38 7.47
CA VAL A 92 13.68 -8.03 8.67
C VAL A 92 12.16 -7.86 8.67
N PHE A 93 11.46 -8.94 8.99
CA PHE A 93 10.03 -8.91 9.31
C PHE A 93 9.77 -7.96 10.50
N ASP A 94 8.95 -6.93 10.30
CA ASP A 94 8.47 -6.06 11.38
C ASP A 94 6.96 -6.20 11.58
N LEU A 95 6.56 -6.34 12.85
CA LEU A 95 5.15 -6.34 13.24
C LEU A 95 4.51 -4.96 13.05
N TRP A 96 5.30 -3.88 13.09
CA TRP A 96 4.84 -2.53 12.81
C TRP A 96 4.37 -2.36 11.37
N ASP A 97 5.02 -3.03 10.43
CA ASP A 97 4.66 -3.00 9.01
C ASP A 97 3.31 -3.70 8.82
N LEU A 98 3.08 -4.81 9.52
CA LEU A 98 1.78 -5.49 9.55
C LEU A 98 0.65 -4.57 10.07
N ALA A 99 0.93 -3.78 11.09
CA ALA A 99 -0.01 -2.78 11.62
C ALA A 99 -0.25 -1.64 10.61
N ALA A 100 0.80 -1.13 9.97
CA ALA A 100 0.71 -0.14 8.90
C ALA A 100 -0.17 -0.67 7.75
N TYR A 101 0.05 -1.91 7.31
CA TYR A 101 -0.73 -2.51 6.24
C TYR A 101 -2.20 -2.65 6.59
N THR A 102 -2.49 -3.04 7.84
CA THR A 102 -3.87 -3.09 8.37
C THR A 102 -4.53 -1.72 8.33
N ILE A 103 -3.81 -0.67 8.74
CA ILE A 103 -4.31 0.71 8.71
C ILE A 103 -4.59 1.15 7.27
N GLY A 104 -3.67 0.86 6.34
CA GLY A 104 -3.87 1.14 4.92
C GLY A 104 -5.12 0.45 4.36
N PHE A 105 -5.36 -0.81 4.72
CA PHE A 105 -6.57 -1.54 4.35
C PHE A 105 -7.85 -0.89 4.90
N PHE A 106 -7.88 -0.50 6.17
CA PHE A 106 -9.02 0.21 6.75
C PHE A 106 -9.26 1.55 6.08
N LEU A 107 -8.20 2.28 5.71
CA LEU A 107 -8.31 3.53 4.96
C LEU A 107 -9.01 3.30 3.61
N ILE A 108 -8.60 2.26 2.87
CA ILE A 108 -9.22 1.89 1.59
C ILE A 108 -10.71 1.62 1.78
N LEU A 109 -11.08 0.81 2.79
CA LEU A 109 -12.49 0.52 3.07
C LEU A 109 -13.29 1.78 3.40
N LEU A 110 -12.71 2.71 4.15
CA LEU A 110 -13.35 3.97 4.51
C LEU A 110 -13.55 4.88 3.29
N ILE A 111 -12.52 5.02 2.45
CA ILE A 111 -12.57 5.80 1.20
C ILE A 111 -13.64 5.22 0.27
N GLU A 112 -13.67 3.90 0.09
CA GLU A 112 -14.65 3.21 -0.76
C GLU A 112 -16.08 3.36 -0.21
N LYS A 113 -16.26 3.25 1.10
CA LYS A 113 -17.56 3.47 1.74
C LYS A 113 -18.06 4.91 1.57
N LEU A 114 -17.17 5.90 1.68
CA LEU A 114 -17.49 7.31 1.45
C LEU A 114 -17.81 7.58 -0.04
N SER A 115 -17.08 6.94 -0.96
CA SER A 115 -17.33 7.06 -2.40
C SER A 115 -18.70 6.50 -2.78
N ASN A 116 -19.03 5.29 -2.32
CA ASN A 116 -20.33 4.66 -2.59
C ASN A 116 -21.49 5.48 -1.99
N LYS A 117 -21.33 6.00 -0.77
CA LYS A 117 -22.34 6.87 -0.13
C LYS A 117 -22.61 8.14 -0.94
N ASN A 118 -21.57 8.74 -1.52
CA ASN A 118 -21.73 9.94 -2.35
C ASN A 118 -22.44 9.65 -3.68
N GLU A 119 -22.28 8.45 -4.25
CA GLU A 119 -23.05 8.03 -5.43
C GLU A 119 -24.53 7.82 -5.09
N ASP A 120 -24.85 7.21 -3.95
CA ASP A 120 -26.25 7.04 -3.49
C ASP A 120 -26.96 8.39 -3.24
N ILE A 121 -26.28 9.35 -2.60
CA ILE A 121 -26.84 10.69 -2.34
C ILE A 121 -27.12 11.42 -3.65
N LYS A 122 -26.21 11.34 -4.63
CA LYS A 122 -26.39 11.98 -5.94
C LYS A 122 -27.58 11.41 -6.71
N ASN A 123 -27.79 10.10 -6.63
CA ASN A 123 -28.89 9.41 -7.32
C ASN A 123 -30.25 9.67 -6.65
N HIS A 124 -30.29 10.02 -5.36
CA HIS A 124 -31.54 10.35 -4.66
C HIS A 124 -31.94 11.83 -4.77
N SER A 125 -31.02 12.71 -5.19
CA SER A 125 -31.26 14.15 -5.40
C SER A 125 -31.60 14.53 -6.85
N LEU A 126 -31.77 13.54 -7.74
CA LEU A 126 -32.21 13.68 -9.13
C LEU A 126 -33.60 13.06 -9.28
#